data_AF-M0JQ40-F1
#
_entry.id   AF-M0JQ40-F1
#
_cell.length_a   1.000
_cell.length_b   1.000
_cell.length_c   1.000
_cell.angle_alpha   90.00
_cell.angle_beta   90.00
_cell.angle_gamma   90.00
#
_symmetry.space_group_name_H-M   'P 1'
#
loop_
_entity.id
_entity.type
_entity.pdbx_description
1 polymer ?
#
loop_
_entity_poly.entity_id
_entity_poly.type
_entity_poly.pdbx_seq_one_letter_code
_entity_poly.pdbx_strand_id
1 'polypeptide(L)'
;MQVDTDQRAMKVALFADRHSNDDIVRLLDRGFEWYDDDAEALAADINYFFRQSMHPANRNQRMVDPPLTNPARATAIAATTACAIRMHPKLENAPPEKIQLIQYVRQYHTQMLLGIVTEMDIQSTAGLYDELYKAEIDHERPRPMEGASGLRRRPNEHPKFDWFVEIPLAAASEICQARFHNGTWGGSYNPDTNEVVGEPNYHIDNNCIYVPTKHGQALLAERQKEVFERIVNVTWDSVPEKQFQYSYNEAEVIKETIEDLIRHGEQEDLWTDWDPQANLLRLVRNAAKEADDLDATEFNQAEDYYQAVMEYDAEGFGEERAERKISSVRSLANSLVTIAQSDEYQAVEYRTYDDRRNSEYSVGRGSGNYKQISVDDLDDIFELPCFQNMIEALKLDNGGPVRKDLYNFVRMVFWLEGYHDLPEAQREDAVVDDIHDLFESKWDWYDKDTTDYQARYELRNGEINGDPALPMHCDNHDMQRHCIGKSFCPYDIYQSLPFPEAMFDQLDDSDSTAQYQA
;
A
#
# COMPACT_ATOMS: atom_id res chain seq x y z
N MET A 1 3.85 28.14 -23.19
CA MET A 1 4.16 29.28 -22.30
C MET A 1 5.40 28.89 -21.52
N GLN A 2 6.51 29.63 -21.63
CA GLN A 2 7.78 29.22 -21.04
C GLN A 2 7.79 29.44 -19.50
N VAL A 3 8.54 28.62 -18.76
CA VAL A 3 8.73 28.73 -17.30
C VAL A 3 9.93 29.66 -17.04
N ASP A 4 9.75 30.96 -17.34
CA ASP A 4 10.88 31.91 -17.41
C ASP A 4 11.15 32.68 -16.12
N THR A 5 10.27 32.59 -15.12
CA THR A 5 10.43 33.30 -13.84
C THR A 5 10.39 32.35 -12.65
N ASP A 6 11.06 32.71 -11.55
CA ASP A 6 11.00 31.94 -10.30
C ASP A 6 9.57 31.88 -9.76
N GLN A 7 8.76 32.91 -9.99
CA GLN A 7 7.33 32.89 -9.68
C GLN A 7 6.58 31.81 -10.47
N ARG A 8 6.82 31.68 -11.79
CA ARG A 8 6.18 30.64 -12.59
C ARG A 8 6.70 29.26 -12.21
N ALA A 9 8.00 29.12 -11.96
CA ALA A 9 8.58 27.87 -11.50
C ALA A 9 7.98 27.43 -10.16
N MET A 10 7.81 28.36 -9.21
CA MET A 10 7.14 28.10 -7.94
C MET A 10 5.68 27.67 -8.13
N LYS A 11 4.93 28.32 -9.04
CA LYS A 11 3.57 27.90 -9.37
C LYS A 11 3.51 26.48 -9.92
N VAL A 12 4.35 26.15 -10.90
CA VAL A 12 4.38 24.80 -11.48
C VAL A 12 4.79 23.76 -10.43
N ALA A 13 5.78 24.07 -9.58
CA ALA A 13 6.22 23.16 -8.52
C ALA A 13 5.13 22.91 -7.46
N LEU A 14 4.39 23.95 -7.04
CA LEU A 14 3.36 23.84 -6.00
C LEU A 14 2.02 23.29 -6.50
N PHE A 15 1.75 23.40 -7.80
CA PHE A 15 0.46 23.05 -8.42
C PHE A 15 0.64 22.16 -9.65
N ALA A 16 1.64 21.28 -9.68
CA ALA A 16 1.96 20.46 -10.86
C ALA A 16 0.75 19.64 -11.35
N ASP A 17 -0.17 19.29 -10.44
CA ASP A 17 -1.42 18.61 -10.73
C ASP A 17 -2.35 19.40 -11.68
N ARG A 18 -2.21 20.73 -11.72
CA ARG A 18 -2.95 21.66 -12.59
C ARG A 18 -2.17 22.08 -13.85
N HIS A 19 -0.96 21.57 -14.03
CA HIS A 19 -0.07 21.92 -15.14
C HIS A 19 0.16 20.74 -16.09
N SER A 20 0.36 21.00 -17.38
CA SER A 20 0.68 19.92 -18.34
C SER A 20 2.06 19.31 -18.08
N ASN A 21 2.29 18.11 -18.61
CA ASN A 21 3.62 17.48 -18.57
C ASN A 21 4.70 18.40 -19.18
N ASP A 22 4.39 19.08 -20.29
CA ASP A 22 5.28 20.07 -20.90
C ASP A 22 5.69 21.21 -19.96
N ASP A 23 4.76 21.69 -19.11
CA ASP A 23 5.07 22.74 -18.15
C ASP A 23 6.00 22.21 -17.04
N ILE A 24 5.81 20.95 -16.62
CA ILE A 24 6.68 20.28 -15.63
C ILE A 24 8.06 20.00 -16.23
N VAL A 25 8.15 19.52 -17.48
CA VAL A 25 9.44 19.32 -18.17
C VAL A 25 10.20 20.63 -18.26
N ARG A 26 9.55 21.75 -18.63
CA ARG A 26 10.20 23.07 -18.64
C ARG A 26 10.68 23.54 -17.26
N LEU A 27 9.96 23.18 -16.19
CA LEU A 27 10.41 23.43 -14.82
C LEU A 27 11.70 22.64 -14.52
N LEU A 28 11.76 21.38 -14.94
CA LEU A 28 12.94 20.52 -14.79
C LEU A 28 14.12 21.04 -15.61
N ASP A 29 13.91 21.37 -16.89
CA ASP A 29 14.95 21.92 -17.78
C ASP A 29 15.61 23.15 -17.16
N ARG A 30 14.80 24.11 -16.67
CA ARG A 30 15.29 25.30 -15.95
C ARG A 30 16.10 24.93 -14.70
N GLY A 31 15.71 23.86 -14.00
CA GLY A 31 16.44 23.36 -12.84
C GLY A 31 17.79 22.75 -13.22
N PHE A 32 17.84 22.01 -14.34
CA PHE A 32 19.06 21.40 -14.85
C PHE A 32 20.03 22.42 -15.48
N GLU A 33 19.53 23.52 -16.06
CA GLU A 33 20.34 24.63 -16.58
C GLU A 33 21.31 25.23 -15.54
N TRP A 34 21.02 25.11 -14.24
CA TRP A 34 21.92 25.54 -13.17
C TRP A 34 23.25 24.77 -13.12
N TYR A 35 23.28 23.58 -13.68
CA TYR A 35 24.45 22.71 -13.66
C TYR A 35 25.30 22.85 -14.93
N ASP A 36 24.79 23.43 -16.02
CA ASP A 36 25.55 23.59 -17.29
C ASP A 36 26.25 22.29 -17.73
N ASP A 37 25.50 21.18 -17.72
CA ASP A 37 25.97 19.80 -17.95
C ASP A 37 26.99 19.23 -16.92
N ASP A 38 27.19 19.89 -15.77
CA ASP A 38 27.99 19.40 -14.64
C ASP A 38 27.22 18.34 -13.82
N ALA A 39 27.33 17.10 -14.25
CA ALA A 39 26.70 15.95 -13.59
C ALA A 39 27.29 15.68 -12.18
N GLU A 40 28.57 16.01 -11.94
CA GLU A 40 29.22 15.82 -10.63
C GLU A 40 28.64 16.78 -9.60
N ALA A 41 28.46 18.05 -9.96
CA ALA A 41 27.81 19.03 -9.11
C ALA A 41 26.36 18.66 -8.78
N LEU A 42 25.60 18.13 -9.76
CA LEU A 42 24.24 17.63 -9.52
C LEU A 42 24.24 16.44 -8.57
N ALA A 43 25.14 15.46 -8.75
CA ALA A 43 25.26 14.31 -7.86
C ALA A 43 25.63 14.71 -6.43
N ALA A 44 26.52 15.70 -6.26
CA ALA A 44 26.88 16.25 -4.96
C ALA A 44 25.68 16.91 -4.25
N ASP A 45 24.89 17.69 -4.98
CA ASP A 45 23.67 18.30 -4.46
C ASP A 45 22.61 17.24 -4.11
N ILE A 46 22.45 16.20 -4.92
CA ILE A 46 21.54 15.06 -4.64
C ILE A 46 21.94 14.34 -3.35
N ASN A 47 23.24 14.07 -3.16
CA ASN A 47 23.77 13.43 -1.96
C ASN A 47 23.50 14.31 -0.72
N TYR A 48 23.79 15.61 -0.81
CA TYR A 48 23.49 16.56 0.27
C TYR A 48 21.99 16.60 0.57
N PHE A 49 21.15 16.74 -0.45
CA PHE A 49 19.70 16.83 -0.33
C PHE A 49 19.12 15.59 0.34
N PHE A 50 19.55 14.39 -0.09
CA PHE A 50 19.14 13.13 0.51
C PHE A 50 19.49 13.08 2.01
N ARG A 51 20.74 13.40 2.37
CA ARG A 51 21.17 13.45 3.79
C ARG A 51 20.32 14.42 4.61
N GLN A 52 20.04 15.61 4.08
CA GLN A 52 19.21 16.57 4.79
C GLN A 52 17.78 16.06 4.97
N SER A 53 17.23 15.36 3.97
CA SER A 53 15.90 14.77 4.05
C SER A 53 15.81 13.66 5.11
N MET A 54 16.89 12.94 5.39
CA MET A 54 16.92 11.89 6.42
C MET A 54 16.85 12.44 7.85
N HIS A 55 17.09 13.73 8.08
CA HIS A 55 16.96 14.34 9.41
C HIS A 55 15.53 14.82 9.70
N PRO A 56 14.84 14.29 10.74
CA PRO A 56 13.44 14.63 11.03
C PRO A 56 13.21 16.12 11.25
N ALA A 57 14.17 16.81 11.87
CA ALA A 57 14.07 18.26 12.12
C ALA A 57 13.98 19.05 10.81
N ASN A 58 14.75 18.67 9.79
CA ASN A 58 14.81 19.39 8.51
C ASN A 58 13.54 19.23 7.69
N ARG A 59 12.89 18.07 7.77
CA ARG A 59 11.69 17.76 6.96
C ARG A 59 10.36 18.10 7.66
N ASN A 60 10.36 18.24 8.99
CA ASN A 60 9.15 18.52 9.78
C ASN A 60 9.07 19.95 10.32
N GLN A 61 10.18 20.71 10.33
CA GLN A 61 10.18 22.08 10.82
C GLN A 61 10.20 23.08 9.65
N ARG A 62 9.55 24.22 9.87
CA ARG A 62 9.54 25.31 8.90
C ARG A 62 10.96 25.82 8.66
N MET A 63 11.34 25.89 7.40
CA MET A 63 12.60 26.48 6.94
C MET A 63 12.46 28.01 6.88
N VAL A 64 13.32 28.74 7.59
CA VAL A 64 13.31 30.22 7.66
C VAL A 64 14.33 30.84 6.69
N ASP A 65 15.39 30.10 6.38
CA ASP A 65 16.48 30.49 5.48
C ASP A 65 16.82 29.25 4.64
N PRO A 66 16.15 29.06 3.49
CA PRO A 66 16.32 27.85 2.69
C PRO A 66 17.69 27.85 2.00
N PRO A 67 18.43 26.72 2.03
CA PRO A 67 19.77 26.64 1.43
C PRO A 67 19.73 26.76 -0.10
N LEU A 68 18.56 26.53 -0.70
CA LEU A 68 18.28 26.74 -2.12
C LEU A 68 17.12 27.72 -2.23
N THR A 69 17.35 28.82 -2.95
CA THR A 69 16.34 29.87 -3.19
C THR A 69 15.66 29.73 -4.55
N ASN A 70 16.25 28.96 -5.47
CA ASN A 70 15.67 28.73 -6.79
C ASN A 70 14.71 27.52 -6.77
N PRO A 71 13.40 27.72 -7.02
CA PRO A 71 12.41 26.64 -6.93
C PRO A 71 12.57 25.58 -8.03
N ALA A 72 13.04 25.96 -9.22
CA ALA A 72 13.28 25.01 -10.31
C ALA A 72 14.44 24.08 -9.98
N ARG A 73 15.57 24.64 -9.51
CA ARG A 73 16.72 23.87 -9.05
C ARG A 73 16.35 22.94 -7.89
N ALA A 74 15.66 23.45 -6.87
CA ALA A 74 15.21 22.64 -5.74
C ALA A 74 14.31 21.47 -6.19
N THR A 75 13.43 21.70 -7.16
CA THR A 75 12.54 20.66 -7.70
C THR A 75 13.29 19.64 -8.54
N ALA A 76 14.22 20.07 -9.40
CA ALA A 76 15.05 19.16 -10.20
C ALA A 76 15.91 18.26 -9.31
N ILE A 77 16.56 18.81 -8.26
CA ILE A 77 17.32 18.01 -7.30
C ILE A 77 16.40 16.99 -6.63
N ALA A 78 15.29 17.45 -6.02
CA ALA A 78 14.40 16.57 -5.27
C ALA A 78 13.80 15.43 -6.14
N ALA A 79 13.36 15.75 -7.35
CA ALA A 79 12.82 14.76 -8.27
C ALA A 79 13.88 13.78 -8.76
N THR A 80 15.10 14.25 -9.03
CA THR A 80 16.23 13.38 -9.41
C THR A 80 16.68 12.52 -8.23
N THR A 81 16.68 13.04 -7.00
CA THR A 81 16.93 12.25 -5.78
C THR A 81 15.88 11.14 -5.64
N ALA A 82 14.60 11.45 -5.81
CA ALA A 82 13.53 10.44 -5.75
C ALA A 82 13.69 9.37 -6.84
N CYS A 83 14.05 9.76 -8.07
CA CYS A 83 14.33 8.81 -9.16
C CYS A 83 15.59 7.96 -8.87
N ALA A 84 16.65 8.56 -8.31
CA ALA A 84 17.85 7.82 -7.90
C ALA A 84 17.54 6.79 -6.79
N ILE A 85 16.69 7.12 -5.81
CA ILE A 85 16.20 6.14 -4.83
C ILE A 85 15.49 4.97 -5.53
N ARG A 86 14.65 5.26 -6.53
CA ARG A 86 13.96 4.23 -7.33
C ARG A 86 14.92 3.38 -8.16
N MET A 87 16.13 3.83 -8.48
CA MET A 87 17.11 2.99 -9.19
C MET A 87 17.62 1.81 -8.34
N HIS A 88 17.39 1.82 -7.02
CA HIS A 88 17.80 0.68 -6.20
C HIS A 88 16.95 -0.56 -6.53
N PRO A 89 17.54 -1.75 -6.81
CA PRO A 89 16.81 -2.93 -7.29
C PRO A 89 15.66 -3.39 -6.39
N LYS A 90 15.78 -3.20 -5.07
CA LYS A 90 14.67 -3.50 -4.14
C LYS A 90 13.50 -2.51 -4.30
N LEU A 91 13.79 -1.24 -4.60
CA LEU A 91 12.79 -0.15 -4.62
C LEU A 91 12.22 0.13 -6.01
N GLU A 92 12.88 -0.31 -7.09
CA GLU A 92 12.51 -0.02 -8.48
C GLU A 92 11.05 -0.33 -8.81
N ASN A 93 10.48 -1.29 -8.08
CA ASN A 93 9.13 -1.79 -8.30
C ASN A 93 8.07 -1.21 -7.36
N ALA A 94 8.44 -0.43 -6.34
CA ALA A 94 7.49 0.22 -5.45
C ALA A 94 6.96 1.54 -6.03
N PRO A 95 5.67 1.88 -5.83
CA PRO A 95 5.14 3.20 -6.16
C PRO A 95 5.90 4.30 -5.36
N PRO A 96 6.22 5.46 -5.97
CA PRO A 96 6.96 6.52 -5.28
C PRO A 96 6.31 6.98 -3.97
N GLU A 97 4.98 7.03 -3.94
CA GLU A 97 4.15 7.39 -2.80
C GLU A 97 4.20 6.37 -1.65
N LYS A 98 4.64 5.14 -1.96
CA LYS A 98 4.81 4.05 -0.99
C LYS A 98 6.25 3.87 -0.52
N ILE A 99 7.24 4.45 -1.20
CA ILE A 99 8.65 4.41 -0.77
C ILE A 99 8.87 5.49 0.30
N GLN A 100 9.15 5.08 1.53
CA GLN A 100 9.26 6.00 2.68
C GLN A 100 10.40 7.01 2.51
N LEU A 101 11.52 6.61 1.91
CA LEU A 101 12.63 7.51 1.61
C LEU A 101 12.22 8.65 0.65
N ILE A 102 11.33 8.36 -0.31
CA ILE A 102 10.78 9.39 -1.21
C ILE A 102 9.81 10.29 -0.44
N GLN A 103 9.08 9.77 0.55
CA GLN A 103 8.26 10.58 1.44
C GLN A 103 9.11 11.58 2.24
N TYR A 104 10.30 11.17 2.71
CA TYR A 104 11.24 12.07 3.38
C TYR A 104 11.80 13.15 2.43
N VAL A 105 12.17 12.78 1.20
CA VAL A 105 12.59 13.73 0.15
C VAL A 105 11.49 14.75 -0.13
N ARG A 106 10.24 14.29 -0.32
CA ARG A 106 9.07 15.14 -0.53
C ARG A 106 8.87 16.12 0.63
N GLN A 107 8.93 15.64 1.87
CA GLN A 107 8.73 16.48 3.05
C GLN A 107 9.80 17.58 3.12
N TYR A 108 11.06 17.24 2.86
CA TYR A 108 12.15 18.22 2.83
C TYR A 108 12.01 19.23 1.68
N HIS A 109 11.68 18.76 0.47
CA HIS A 109 11.36 19.61 -0.68
C HIS A 109 10.21 20.57 -0.39
N THR A 110 9.15 20.07 0.26
CA THR A 110 8.01 20.88 0.69
C THR A 110 8.42 21.99 1.64
N GLN A 111 9.22 21.70 2.68
CA GLN A 111 9.71 22.73 3.60
C GLN A 111 10.59 23.76 2.89
N MET A 112 11.37 23.32 1.91
CA MET A 112 12.21 24.20 1.09
C MET A 112 11.36 25.15 0.23
N LEU A 113 10.37 24.63 -0.51
CA LEU A 113 9.45 25.47 -1.30
C LEU A 113 8.70 26.46 -0.41
N LEU A 114 8.20 26.02 0.74
CA LEU A 114 7.50 26.90 1.69
C LEU A 114 8.43 27.96 2.30
N GLY A 115 9.71 27.63 2.51
CA GLY A 115 10.75 28.58 2.88
C GLY A 115 10.92 29.65 1.80
N ILE A 116 11.09 29.25 0.55
CA ILE A 116 11.22 30.18 -0.60
C ILE A 116 9.98 31.09 -0.70
N VAL A 117 8.76 30.55 -0.55
CA VAL A 117 7.51 31.33 -0.56
C VAL A 117 7.51 32.45 0.48
N THR A 118 8.23 32.29 1.60
CA THR A 118 8.30 33.31 2.65
C THR A 118 9.30 34.42 2.37
N GLU A 119 10.25 34.19 1.46
CA GLU A 119 11.22 35.17 0.98
C GLU A 119 10.74 35.92 -0.27
N MET A 120 9.75 35.36 -0.98
CA MET A 120 9.13 36.00 -2.14
C MET A 120 8.45 37.32 -1.78
N ASP A 121 8.34 38.19 -2.78
CA ASP A 121 7.62 39.45 -2.62
C ASP A 121 6.12 39.23 -2.39
N ILE A 122 5.48 40.22 -1.75
CA ILE A 122 4.08 40.16 -1.35
C ILE A 122 3.14 39.90 -2.53
N GLN A 123 3.43 40.43 -3.72
CA GLN A 123 2.57 40.25 -4.90
C GLN A 123 2.67 38.83 -5.43
N SER A 124 3.89 38.29 -5.50
CA SER A 124 4.10 36.90 -5.90
C SER A 124 3.43 35.92 -4.95
N THR A 125 3.58 36.10 -3.63
CA THR A 125 2.96 35.25 -2.62
C THR A 125 1.43 35.37 -2.64
N ALA A 126 0.88 36.57 -2.85
CA ALA A 126 -0.55 36.75 -3.04
C ALA A 126 -1.08 35.98 -4.26
N GLY A 127 -0.34 36.01 -5.38
CA GLY A 127 -0.70 35.26 -6.59
C GLY A 127 -0.62 33.74 -6.47
N LEU A 128 0.13 33.20 -5.48
CA LEU A 128 0.12 31.78 -5.12
C LEU A 128 -1.11 31.44 -4.28
N TYR A 129 -1.45 32.28 -3.31
CA TYR A 129 -2.64 32.07 -2.49
C TYR A 129 -3.93 32.28 -3.27
N ASP A 130 -3.94 33.18 -4.26
CA ASP A 130 -5.06 33.30 -5.20
C ASP A 130 -5.34 31.95 -5.89
N GLU A 131 -4.29 31.30 -6.41
CA GLU A 131 -4.40 29.99 -7.05
C GLU A 131 -4.84 28.89 -6.08
N LEU A 132 -4.35 28.94 -4.84
CA LEU A 132 -4.69 27.98 -3.78
C LEU A 132 -6.16 28.08 -3.36
N TYR A 133 -6.64 29.29 -3.11
CA TYR A 133 -7.99 29.56 -2.62
C TYR A 133 -9.03 29.74 -3.73
N LYS A 134 -8.60 29.66 -5.00
CA LYS A 134 -9.49 29.76 -6.15
C LYS A 134 -10.59 28.71 -6.04
N ALA A 135 -11.83 29.18 -5.91
CA ALA A 135 -13.01 28.33 -5.96
C ALA A 135 -13.18 27.73 -7.36
N GLU A 136 -13.68 26.50 -7.45
CA GLU A 136 -14.16 25.96 -8.72
C GLU A 136 -15.28 26.84 -9.29
N ILE A 137 -15.30 26.98 -10.62
CA ILE A 137 -16.32 27.78 -11.31
C ILE A 137 -17.65 27.02 -11.23
N ASP A 138 -18.53 27.48 -10.36
CA ASP A 138 -19.93 27.07 -10.33
C ASP A 138 -20.68 27.76 -11.48
N HIS A 139 -21.11 26.97 -12.48
CA HIS A 139 -21.86 27.48 -13.64
C HIS A 139 -23.26 28.01 -13.27
N GLU A 140 -23.83 27.59 -12.14
CA GLU A 140 -25.12 28.07 -11.64
C GLU A 140 -24.99 29.38 -10.86
N ARG A 141 -23.80 29.67 -10.32
CA ARG A 141 -23.49 30.90 -9.57
C ARG A 141 -22.14 31.48 -10.03
N PRO A 142 -22.11 32.36 -11.04
CA PRO A 142 -20.86 32.92 -11.53
C PRO A 142 -20.11 33.65 -10.39
N ARG A 143 -19.00 33.07 -9.95
CA ARG A 143 -18.10 33.64 -8.94
C ARG A 143 -17.04 34.51 -9.63
N PRO A 144 -16.48 35.53 -8.94
CA PRO A 144 -15.35 36.29 -9.46
C PRO A 144 -14.18 35.36 -9.85
N MET A 145 -13.49 35.65 -10.94
CA MET A 145 -12.35 34.85 -11.41
C MET A 145 -11.12 34.90 -10.49
N GLU A 146 -11.05 35.93 -9.64
CA GLU A 146 -9.97 36.17 -8.68
C GLU A 146 -10.44 35.80 -7.26
N GLY A 147 -9.70 34.90 -6.62
CA GLY A 147 -9.93 34.37 -5.28
C GLY A 147 -9.39 35.29 -4.18
N ALA A 148 -8.08 35.58 -4.20
CA ALA A 148 -7.43 36.42 -3.20
C ALA A 148 -7.16 37.82 -3.73
N SER A 149 -7.63 38.86 -3.03
CA SER A 149 -7.38 40.26 -3.40
C SER A 149 -6.08 40.82 -2.83
N GLY A 150 -5.37 40.08 -1.96
CA GLY A 150 -4.02 40.42 -1.52
C GLY A 150 -3.59 39.83 -0.17
N LEU A 151 -2.42 40.25 0.29
CA LEU A 151 -1.90 39.96 1.63
C LEU A 151 -1.98 41.21 2.51
N ARG A 152 -2.50 41.06 3.73
CA ARG A 152 -2.68 42.15 4.70
C ARG A 152 -2.02 41.82 6.03
N ARG A 153 -1.34 42.82 6.59
CA ARG A 153 -0.83 42.75 7.96
C ARG A 153 -1.89 43.27 8.92
N ARG A 154 -2.38 42.44 9.82
CA ARG A 154 -3.43 42.72 10.81
C ARG A 154 -3.04 42.19 12.21
N PRO A 155 -2.00 42.77 12.86
CA PRO A 155 -1.39 42.21 14.07
C PRO A 155 -2.29 42.32 15.32
N ASN A 156 -3.32 43.15 15.28
CA ASN A 156 -4.24 43.35 16.40
C ASN A 156 -5.49 42.45 16.32
N GLU A 157 -5.67 41.71 15.22
CA GLU A 157 -6.91 40.99 14.94
C GLU A 157 -6.83 39.50 15.31
N HIS A 158 -5.62 38.99 15.59
CA HIS A 158 -5.43 37.63 16.07
C HIS A 158 -4.25 37.53 17.04
N PRO A 159 -4.38 36.76 18.14
CA PRO A 159 -3.33 36.66 19.17
C PRO A 159 -2.03 36.00 18.69
N LYS A 160 -2.05 35.27 17.57
CA LYS A 160 -0.92 34.45 17.09
C LYS A 160 -0.44 34.78 15.67
N PHE A 161 -1.21 35.54 14.88
CA PHE A 161 -0.93 35.71 13.45
C PHE A 161 -1.01 37.18 13.05
N ASP A 162 0.03 37.65 12.38
CA ASP A 162 0.14 39.04 11.91
C ASP A 162 -0.28 39.21 10.45
N TRP A 163 -0.23 38.16 9.66
CA TRP A 163 -0.41 38.20 8.20
C TRP A 163 -1.56 37.32 7.75
N PHE A 164 -2.40 37.89 6.89
CA PHE A 164 -3.61 37.27 6.40
C PHE A 164 -3.71 37.39 4.88
N VAL A 165 -4.25 36.36 4.25
CA VAL A 165 -4.77 36.37 2.89
C VAL A 165 -6.14 37.04 2.94
N GLU A 166 -6.31 38.12 2.20
CA GLU A 166 -7.56 38.83 2.01
C GLU A 166 -8.27 38.24 0.80
N ILE A 167 -9.49 37.73 1.01
CA ILE A 167 -10.29 37.04 -0.02
C ILE A 167 -11.68 37.69 0.01
N PRO A 168 -12.17 38.29 -1.10
CA PRO A 168 -13.52 38.81 -1.15
C PRO A 168 -14.54 37.71 -0.84
N LEU A 169 -15.58 38.00 -0.03
CA LEU A 169 -16.60 37.00 0.31
C LEU A 169 -17.29 36.40 -0.93
N ALA A 170 -17.38 37.17 -2.01
CA ALA A 170 -17.91 36.70 -3.29
C ALA A 170 -17.05 35.60 -3.95
N ALA A 171 -15.76 35.54 -3.62
CA ALA A 171 -14.80 34.58 -4.15
C ALA A 171 -14.42 33.48 -3.13
N ALA A 172 -14.82 33.64 -1.86
CA ALA A 172 -14.54 32.67 -0.81
C ALA A 172 -15.25 31.33 -1.05
N SER A 173 -14.57 30.25 -0.65
CA SER A 173 -15.09 28.88 -0.60
C SER A 173 -14.91 28.29 0.80
N GLU A 174 -15.39 27.07 1.02
CA GLU A 174 -15.29 26.39 2.31
C GLU A 174 -13.85 26.22 2.79
N ILE A 175 -12.89 26.09 1.87
CA ILE A 175 -11.46 26.02 2.18
C ILE A 175 -10.94 27.31 2.88
N CYS A 176 -11.67 28.43 2.79
CA CYS A 176 -11.32 29.66 3.49
C CYS A 176 -11.68 29.60 4.99
N GLN A 177 -12.48 28.63 5.42
CA GLN A 177 -12.84 28.43 6.83
C GLN A 177 -11.69 27.79 7.61
N ALA A 178 -10.59 28.53 7.78
CA ALA A 178 -9.42 28.05 8.50
C ALA A 178 -9.74 27.71 9.96
N ARG A 179 -9.80 26.41 10.26
CA ARG A 179 -10.05 25.87 11.59
C ARG A 179 -8.81 25.16 12.11
N PHE A 180 -8.62 25.21 13.42
CA PHE A 180 -7.48 24.59 14.09
C PHE A 180 -7.99 23.59 15.13
N HIS A 181 -7.55 22.34 15.03
CA HIS A 181 -7.96 21.25 15.91
C HIS A 181 -6.76 20.35 16.23
N ASN A 182 -6.59 19.94 17.49
CA ASN A 182 -5.54 19.02 17.94
C ASN A 182 -4.12 19.32 17.43
N GLY A 183 -3.76 20.61 17.32
CA GLY A 183 -2.42 21.01 16.90
C GLY A 183 -2.21 21.07 15.38
N THR A 184 -3.24 20.79 14.57
CA THR A 184 -3.16 20.85 13.11
C THR A 184 -4.24 21.77 12.53
N TRP A 185 -4.00 22.22 11.29
CA TRP A 185 -5.01 22.90 10.50
C TRP A 185 -5.98 21.86 9.96
N GLY A 186 -7.26 22.02 10.28
CA GLY A 186 -8.27 21.01 10.05
C GLY A 186 -9.41 21.16 11.04
N GLY A 187 -10.61 20.85 10.56
CA GLY A 187 -11.85 21.05 11.28
C GLY A 187 -12.99 21.21 10.29
N SER A 188 -14.19 20.83 10.69
CA SER A 188 -15.38 20.84 9.85
C SER A 188 -16.52 21.51 10.60
N TYR A 189 -17.50 21.97 9.84
CA TYR A 189 -18.80 22.33 10.36
C TYR A 189 -19.84 21.49 9.64
N ASN A 190 -20.56 20.67 10.39
CA ASN A 190 -21.69 19.93 9.86
C ASN A 190 -22.97 20.77 10.09
N PRO A 191 -23.61 21.31 9.03
CA PRO A 191 -24.80 22.14 9.17
C PRO A 191 -26.03 21.35 9.62
N ASP A 192 -26.09 20.04 9.35
CA ASP A 192 -27.22 19.18 9.68
C ASP A 192 -27.22 18.80 11.17
N THR A 193 -26.02 18.59 11.74
CA THR A 193 -25.86 18.22 13.15
C THR A 193 -25.48 19.39 14.06
N ASN A 194 -25.17 20.56 13.49
CA ASN A 194 -24.51 21.70 14.17
C ASN A 194 -23.19 21.32 14.87
N GLU A 195 -22.57 20.22 14.46
CA GLU A 195 -21.30 19.79 15.02
C GLU A 195 -20.16 20.65 14.47
N VAL A 196 -19.32 21.13 15.38
CA VAL A 196 -18.20 22.01 15.07
C VAL A 196 -16.92 21.33 15.53
N VAL A 197 -16.02 21.02 14.60
CA VAL A 197 -14.69 20.50 14.89
C VAL A 197 -13.67 21.60 14.66
N GLY A 198 -12.88 21.93 15.68
CA GLY A 198 -11.81 22.92 15.62
C GLY A 198 -12.25 24.37 15.80
N GLU A 199 -11.34 25.19 16.32
CA GLU A 199 -11.55 26.62 16.56
C GLU A 199 -11.35 27.43 15.27
N PRO A 200 -12.28 28.34 14.91
CA PRO A 200 -12.10 29.21 13.75
C PRO A 200 -10.95 30.20 14.00
N ASN A 201 -10.05 30.32 13.03
CA ASN A 201 -8.89 31.21 13.05
C ASN A 201 -8.91 32.22 11.90
N TYR A 202 -10.05 32.35 11.21
CA TYR A 202 -10.33 33.39 10.21
C TYR A 202 -11.29 34.43 10.79
N HIS A 203 -11.35 35.60 10.16
CA HIS A 203 -12.34 36.62 10.51
C HIS A 203 -12.87 37.31 9.25
N ILE A 204 -14.05 37.93 9.39
CA ILE A 204 -14.75 38.58 8.28
C ILE A 204 -14.84 40.06 8.60
N ASP A 205 -14.40 40.89 7.66
CA ASP A 205 -14.44 42.35 7.77
C ASP A 205 -14.42 42.97 6.36
N ASN A 206 -15.01 44.15 6.18
CA ASN A 206 -14.99 44.90 4.91
C ASN A 206 -15.35 44.08 3.65
N ASN A 207 -16.33 43.17 3.76
CA ASN A 207 -16.75 42.22 2.71
C ASN A 207 -15.66 41.24 2.24
N CYS A 208 -14.65 41.00 3.06
CA CYS A 208 -13.59 40.02 2.85
C CYS A 208 -13.53 39.03 4.02
N ILE A 209 -13.10 37.81 3.72
CA ILE A 209 -12.58 36.86 4.72
C ILE A 209 -11.05 37.01 4.78
N TYR A 210 -10.52 37.03 5.99
CA TYR A 210 -9.09 37.12 6.27
C TYR A 210 -8.62 35.81 6.86
N VAL A 211 -7.78 35.12 6.11
CA VAL A 211 -7.29 33.77 6.46
C VAL A 211 -5.81 33.84 6.81
N PRO A 212 -5.35 33.33 7.96
CA PRO A 212 -3.94 33.36 8.31
C PRO A 212 -3.05 32.73 7.22
N THR A 213 -1.92 33.36 6.88
CA THR A 213 -1.00 32.80 5.88
C THR A 213 -0.47 31.42 6.27
N LYS A 214 -0.38 31.13 7.57
CA LYS A 214 -0.04 29.80 8.09
C LYS A 214 -1.01 28.70 7.66
N HIS A 215 -2.29 29.01 7.48
CA HIS A 215 -3.27 28.07 6.95
C HIS A 215 -2.96 27.76 5.47
N GLY A 216 -2.69 28.79 4.66
CA GLY A 216 -2.31 28.59 3.26
C GLY A 216 -1.02 27.77 3.10
N GLN A 217 -0.03 27.98 3.98
CA GLN A 217 1.18 27.14 4.01
C GLN A 217 0.88 25.66 4.32
N ALA A 218 -0.04 25.40 5.25
CA ALA A 218 -0.43 24.04 5.59
C ALA A 218 -1.17 23.35 4.44
N LEU A 219 -2.08 24.06 3.77
CA LEU A 219 -2.77 23.55 2.57
C LEU A 219 -1.80 23.25 1.42
N LEU A 220 -0.82 24.13 1.19
CA LEU A 220 0.24 23.87 0.20
C LEU A 220 1.06 22.63 0.57
N ALA A 221 1.43 22.48 1.85
CA ALA A 221 2.16 21.31 2.33
C ALA A 221 1.38 20.01 2.13
N GLU A 222 0.07 20.03 2.43
CA GLU A 222 -0.80 18.87 2.25
C GLU A 222 -0.93 18.50 0.76
N ARG A 223 -1.10 19.50 -0.10
CA ARG A 223 -1.16 19.32 -1.56
C ARG A 223 0.11 18.68 -2.13
N GLN A 224 1.28 18.96 -1.54
CA GLN A 224 2.54 18.36 -2.00
C GLN A 224 2.54 16.84 -1.96
N LYS A 225 1.67 16.19 -1.16
CA LYS A 225 1.56 14.73 -1.12
C LYS A 225 1.30 14.13 -2.49
N GLU A 226 0.38 14.72 -3.26
CA GLU A 226 -0.02 14.29 -4.60
C GLU A 226 0.81 15.00 -5.68
N VAL A 227 1.08 16.29 -5.51
CA VAL A 227 1.78 17.12 -6.50
C VAL A 227 3.20 16.63 -6.76
N PHE A 228 3.92 16.27 -5.70
CA PHE A 228 5.30 15.81 -5.82
C PHE A 228 5.40 14.47 -6.56
N GLU A 229 4.44 13.56 -6.34
CA GLU A 229 4.40 12.28 -7.04
C GLU A 229 4.28 12.48 -8.55
N ARG A 230 3.40 13.38 -8.98
CA ARG A 230 3.28 13.75 -10.40
C ARG A 230 4.59 14.28 -10.98
N ILE A 231 5.31 15.12 -10.23
CA ILE A 231 6.63 15.62 -10.64
C ILE A 231 7.63 14.46 -10.79
N VAL A 232 7.66 13.52 -9.84
CA VAL A 232 8.55 12.34 -9.91
C VAL A 232 8.20 11.46 -11.11
N ASN A 233 6.93 11.21 -11.37
CA ASN A 233 6.48 10.40 -12.50
C ASN A 233 6.87 11.06 -13.84
N VAL A 234 6.61 12.36 -14.02
CA VAL A 234 7.02 13.08 -15.23
C VAL A 234 8.54 13.06 -15.38
N THR A 235 9.29 13.33 -14.30
CA THR A 235 10.75 13.27 -14.31
C THR A 235 11.25 11.91 -14.79
N TRP A 236 10.72 10.83 -14.22
CA TRP A 236 11.06 9.45 -14.57
C TRP A 236 10.84 9.13 -16.05
N ASP A 237 9.74 9.62 -16.62
CA ASP A 237 9.37 9.34 -18.01
C ASP A 237 10.10 10.25 -19.02
N SER A 238 10.47 11.48 -18.62
CA SER A 238 11.01 12.48 -19.54
C SER A 238 12.54 12.65 -19.49
N VAL A 239 13.17 12.37 -18.34
CA VAL A 239 14.63 12.53 -18.18
C VAL A 239 15.32 11.22 -18.54
N PRO A 240 16.43 11.25 -19.31
CA PRO A 240 17.14 10.03 -19.68
C PRO A 240 17.60 9.21 -18.47
N GLU A 241 17.32 7.91 -18.47
CA GLU A 241 17.67 6.96 -17.40
C GLU A 241 19.16 7.03 -16.99
N LYS A 242 20.06 7.26 -17.96
CA LYS A 242 21.50 7.45 -17.72
C LYS A 242 21.80 8.54 -16.69
N GLN A 243 20.96 9.56 -16.57
CA GLN A 243 21.11 10.65 -15.60
C GLN A 243 20.84 10.13 -14.19
N PHE A 244 19.75 9.37 -13.99
CA PHE A 244 19.43 8.76 -12.70
C PHE A 244 20.45 7.70 -12.30
N GLN A 245 20.90 6.88 -13.26
CA GLN A 245 21.91 5.88 -13.02
C GLN A 245 23.23 6.51 -12.57
N TYR A 246 23.65 7.60 -13.21
CA TYR A 246 24.84 8.35 -12.79
C TYR A 246 24.65 8.90 -11.37
N SER A 247 23.55 9.60 -11.10
CA SER A 247 23.28 10.13 -9.76
C SER A 247 23.19 9.04 -8.69
N TYR A 248 22.60 7.88 -8.99
CA TYR A 248 22.53 6.74 -8.08
C TYR A 248 23.90 6.13 -7.80
N ASN A 249 24.76 6.03 -8.81
CA ASN A 249 26.11 5.50 -8.66
C ASN A 249 27.01 6.46 -7.85
N GLU A 250 26.93 7.76 -8.11
CA GLU A 250 27.81 8.77 -7.47
C GLU A 250 27.29 9.25 -6.11
N ALA A 251 25.97 9.23 -5.86
CA ALA A 251 25.39 9.53 -4.56
C ALA A 251 25.36 8.29 -3.67
N GLU A 252 26.54 7.75 -3.34
CA GLU A 252 26.72 6.48 -2.60
C GLU A 252 25.86 6.39 -1.33
N VAL A 253 25.61 7.52 -0.66
CA VAL A 253 24.77 7.59 0.56
C VAL A 253 23.38 7.01 0.38
N ILE A 254 22.78 7.13 -0.82
CA ILE A 254 21.44 6.62 -1.10
C ILE A 254 21.47 5.10 -1.02
N LYS A 255 22.40 4.49 -1.76
CA LYS A 255 22.59 3.05 -1.77
C LYS A 255 22.99 2.51 -0.40
N GLU A 256 23.96 3.14 0.26
CA GLU A 256 24.40 2.75 1.60
C GLU A 256 23.24 2.76 2.60
N THR A 257 22.40 3.80 2.59
CA THR A 257 21.26 3.92 3.51
C THR A 257 20.23 2.84 3.23
N ILE A 258 19.88 2.58 1.96
CA ILE A 258 18.92 1.53 1.60
C ILE A 258 19.45 0.15 2.01
N GLU A 259 20.72 -0.15 1.72
CA GLU A 259 21.35 -1.42 2.08
C GLU A 259 21.46 -1.61 3.60
N ASP A 260 21.66 -0.54 4.37
CA ASP A 260 21.70 -0.59 5.84
C ASP A 260 20.32 -0.86 6.44
N LEU A 261 19.27 -0.16 5.97
CA LEU A 261 17.88 -0.41 6.38
C LEU A 261 17.47 -1.86 6.08
N ILE A 262 17.84 -2.38 4.90
CA ILE A 262 17.60 -3.79 4.53
C ILE A 262 18.34 -4.72 5.49
N ARG A 263 19.62 -4.46 5.77
CA ARG A 263 20.44 -5.30 6.67
C ARG A 263 19.88 -5.35 8.09
N HIS A 264 19.26 -4.27 8.55
CA HIS A 264 18.70 -4.17 9.89
C HIS A 264 17.21 -4.55 9.99
N GLY A 265 16.57 -4.91 8.87
CA GLY A 265 15.16 -5.32 8.85
C GLY A 265 14.18 -4.18 9.12
N GLU A 266 14.58 -2.92 8.88
CA GLU A 266 13.78 -1.73 9.14
C GLU A 266 12.85 -1.44 7.95
N GLN A 267 11.95 -2.39 7.65
CA GLN A 267 11.08 -2.34 6.48
C GLN A 267 10.08 -1.17 6.49
N GLU A 268 9.63 -0.76 7.68
CA GLU A 268 8.75 0.40 7.87
C GLU A 268 9.42 1.72 7.43
N ASP A 269 10.76 1.77 7.42
CA ASP A 269 11.54 2.90 6.92
C ASP A 269 11.91 2.79 5.42
N LEU A 270 11.60 1.66 4.79
CA LEU A 270 11.71 1.45 3.34
C LEU A 270 10.38 1.68 2.62
N TRP A 271 9.27 1.19 3.16
CA TRP A 271 7.93 1.26 2.55
C TRP A 271 6.83 1.58 3.57
N THR A 272 5.80 2.29 3.12
CA THR A 272 4.55 2.49 3.88
C THR A 272 3.46 1.60 3.29
N ASP A 273 3.03 0.58 4.04
CA ASP A 273 1.88 -0.27 3.67
C ASP A 273 1.95 -0.86 2.24
N TRP A 274 3.12 -1.32 1.78
CA TRP A 274 3.30 -1.84 0.42
C TRP A 274 4.48 -2.81 0.26
N ASP A 275 4.26 -3.95 -0.40
CA ASP A 275 5.30 -4.88 -0.81
C ASP A 275 5.24 -5.21 -2.32
N PRO A 276 6.27 -4.85 -3.11
CA PRO A 276 6.31 -5.13 -4.55
C PRO A 276 6.28 -6.62 -4.93
N GLN A 277 6.87 -7.49 -4.10
CA GLN A 277 6.95 -8.92 -4.38
C GLN A 277 5.59 -9.59 -4.15
N ALA A 278 4.87 -9.17 -3.10
CA ALA A 278 3.50 -9.62 -2.84
C ALA A 278 2.53 -9.20 -3.96
N ASN A 279 2.70 -8.01 -4.53
CA ASN A 279 1.86 -7.55 -5.64
C ASN A 279 2.12 -8.31 -6.94
N LEU A 280 3.38 -8.65 -7.24
CA LEU A 280 3.69 -9.52 -8.38
C LEU A 280 3.07 -10.91 -8.19
N LEU A 281 3.18 -11.49 -6.99
CA LEU A 281 2.56 -12.79 -6.70
C LEU A 281 1.05 -12.74 -6.83
N ARG A 282 0.41 -11.68 -6.34
CA ARG A 282 -1.05 -11.51 -6.50
C ARG A 282 -1.45 -11.49 -7.97
N LEU A 283 -0.76 -10.72 -8.81
CA LEU A 283 -1.00 -10.73 -10.26
C LEU A 283 -0.82 -12.14 -10.84
N VAL A 284 0.30 -12.81 -10.55
CA VAL A 284 0.59 -14.15 -11.10
C VAL A 284 -0.45 -15.18 -10.65
N ARG A 285 -0.89 -15.13 -9.39
CA ARG A 285 -1.91 -16.03 -8.84
C ARG A 285 -3.30 -15.76 -9.42
N ASN A 286 -3.69 -14.50 -9.55
CA ASN A 286 -4.98 -14.14 -10.15
C ASN A 286 -5.01 -14.52 -11.64
N ALA A 287 -3.92 -14.28 -12.36
CA ALA A 287 -3.81 -14.70 -13.75
C ALA A 287 -3.84 -16.22 -13.91
N ALA A 288 -3.14 -16.96 -13.04
CA ALA A 288 -3.20 -18.43 -13.03
C ALA A 288 -4.60 -18.94 -12.70
N LYS A 289 -5.30 -18.29 -11.76
CA LYS A 289 -6.67 -18.63 -11.38
C LYS A 289 -7.65 -18.53 -12.56
N GLU A 290 -7.50 -17.54 -13.44
CA GLU A 290 -8.37 -17.38 -14.62
C GLU A 290 -7.95 -18.25 -15.82
N ALA A 291 -6.78 -18.88 -15.79
CA ALA A 291 -6.31 -19.75 -16.85
C ALA A 291 -6.83 -21.19 -16.66
N ASP A 292 -7.50 -21.73 -17.69
CA ASP A 292 -8.20 -23.02 -17.63
C ASP A 292 -7.31 -24.24 -17.29
N ASP A 293 -6.00 -24.17 -17.55
CA ASP A 293 -5.05 -25.29 -17.41
C ASP A 293 -3.82 -24.96 -16.54
N LEU A 294 -3.91 -24.01 -15.59
CA LEU A 294 -2.76 -23.58 -14.77
C LEU A 294 -3.04 -23.63 -13.26
N ASP A 295 -2.63 -24.73 -12.60
CA ASP A 295 -2.64 -24.80 -11.13
C ASP A 295 -1.39 -24.15 -10.53
N ALA A 296 -1.55 -22.97 -9.94
CA ALA A 296 -0.50 -22.20 -9.28
C ALA A 296 0.19 -22.92 -8.09
N THR A 297 -0.40 -23.99 -7.56
CA THR A 297 0.21 -24.83 -6.52
C THR A 297 1.13 -25.90 -7.05
N GLU A 298 0.96 -26.30 -8.31
CA GLU A 298 1.88 -27.21 -8.97
C GLU A 298 3.12 -26.47 -9.51
N PHE A 299 4.15 -27.25 -9.84
CA PHE A 299 5.37 -26.72 -10.44
C PHE A 299 5.17 -26.51 -11.94
N ASN A 300 4.99 -25.25 -12.34
CA ASN A 300 4.81 -24.83 -13.73
C ASN A 300 6.02 -24.07 -14.25
N GLN A 301 6.15 -23.96 -15.58
CA GLN A 301 7.21 -23.14 -16.15
C GLN A 301 6.84 -21.66 -16.05
N ALA A 302 7.86 -20.79 -16.02
CA ALA A 302 7.62 -19.35 -16.08
C ALA A 302 6.92 -18.92 -17.39
N GLU A 303 7.00 -19.74 -18.45
CA GLU A 303 6.29 -19.49 -19.71
C GLU A 303 4.77 -19.61 -19.53
N ASP A 304 4.30 -20.57 -18.75
CA ASP A 304 2.87 -20.80 -18.47
C ASP A 304 2.28 -19.62 -17.69
N TYR A 305 2.96 -19.20 -16.60
CA TYR A 305 2.54 -18.00 -15.84
C TYR A 305 2.63 -16.72 -16.67
N TYR A 306 3.63 -16.60 -17.53
CA TYR A 306 3.75 -15.42 -18.40
C TYR A 306 2.59 -15.36 -19.38
N GLN A 307 2.21 -16.49 -19.99
CA GLN A 307 1.08 -16.54 -20.89
C GLN A 307 -0.23 -16.19 -20.18
N ALA A 308 -0.48 -16.78 -19.00
CA ALA A 308 -1.65 -16.48 -18.20
C ALA A 308 -1.75 -14.97 -17.87
N VAL A 309 -0.64 -14.34 -17.45
CA VAL A 309 -0.61 -12.91 -17.16
C VAL A 309 -0.91 -12.05 -18.39
N MET A 310 -0.46 -12.46 -19.58
CA MET A 310 -0.71 -11.71 -20.81
C MET A 310 -2.16 -11.83 -21.33
N GLU A 311 -2.88 -12.86 -20.89
CA GLU A 311 -4.29 -13.11 -21.26
C GLU A 311 -5.25 -12.55 -20.20
N TYR A 312 -4.79 -12.39 -18.95
CA TYR A 312 -5.52 -11.83 -17.81
C TYR A 312 -5.73 -10.32 -17.92
N ASP A 313 -6.92 -9.84 -17.57
CA ASP A 313 -7.23 -8.40 -17.52
C ASP A 313 -6.83 -7.80 -16.17
N ALA A 314 -5.67 -7.14 -16.12
CA ALA A 314 -5.03 -6.69 -14.89
C ALA A 314 -5.65 -5.42 -14.28
N GLU A 315 -6.97 -5.41 -14.06
CA GLU A 315 -7.71 -4.27 -13.48
C GLU A 315 -7.58 -4.14 -11.96
N GLY A 316 -7.02 -5.15 -11.27
CA GLY A 316 -6.81 -5.12 -9.83
C GLY A 316 -5.80 -4.07 -9.37
N PHE A 317 -5.93 -3.62 -8.11
CA PHE A 317 -5.10 -2.52 -7.56
C PHE A 317 -3.60 -2.77 -7.74
N GLY A 318 -2.92 -2.07 -8.65
CA GLY A 318 -1.47 -2.23 -8.88
C GLY A 318 -1.07 -3.44 -9.75
N GLU A 319 -2.03 -4.21 -10.27
CA GLU A 319 -1.81 -5.35 -11.17
C GLU A 319 -1.39 -4.87 -12.55
N GLU A 320 -2.07 -3.88 -13.15
CA GLU A 320 -1.69 -3.26 -14.43
C GLU A 320 -0.22 -2.79 -14.45
N ARG A 321 0.28 -2.31 -13.30
CA ARG A 321 1.67 -1.84 -13.17
C ARG A 321 2.66 -2.99 -12.95
N ALA A 322 2.23 -4.10 -12.36
CA ALA A 322 3.02 -5.33 -12.26
C ALA A 322 3.11 -6.03 -13.62
N GLU A 323 2.02 -6.07 -14.39
CA GLU A 323 1.94 -6.65 -15.73
C GLU A 323 2.91 -5.95 -16.70
N ARG A 324 2.88 -4.61 -16.76
CA ARG A 324 3.80 -3.80 -17.58
C ARG A 324 5.29 -4.04 -17.29
N LYS A 325 5.64 -4.60 -16.13
CA LYS A 325 7.03 -4.90 -15.73
C LYS A 325 7.48 -6.29 -16.16
N ILE A 326 6.56 -7.16 -16.54
CA ILE A 326 6.86 -8.49 -17.04
C ILE A 326 7.19 -8.38 -18.54
N SER A 327 8.40 -7.91 -18.83
CA SER A 327 8.87 -7.66 -20.19
C SER A 327 9.12 -8.92 -21.03
N SER A 328 9.24 -10.08 -20.38
CA SER A 328 9.48 -11.38 -21.00
C SER A 328 9.32 -12.51 -19.97
N VAL A 329 9.18 -13.75 -20.46
CA VAL A 329 9.25 -14.98 -19.65
C VAL A 329 10.47 -14.99 -18.73
N ARG A 330 11.63 -14.55 -19.23
CA ARG A 330 12.87 -14.48 -18.45
C ARG A 330 12.81 -13.46 -17.32
N SER A 331 12.13 -12.33 -17.54
CA SER A 331 11.90 -11.32 -16.52
C SER A 331 11.08 -11.90 -15.37
N LEU A 332 9.98 -12.60 -15.70
CA LEU A 332 9.14 -13.27 -14.71
C LEU A 332 9.90 -14.33 -13.92
N ALA A 333 10.63 -15.21 -14.63
CA ALA A 333 11.42 -16.28 -14.02
C ALA A 333 12.43 -15.75 -12.99
N ASN A 334 13.15 -14.66 -13.30
CA ASN A 334 14.10 -14.05 -12.37
C ASN A 334 13.42 -13.54 -11.10
N SER A 335 12.25 -12.90 -11.23
CA SER A 335 11.48 -12.42 -10.10
C SER A 335 10.97 -13.56 -9.23
N LEU A 336 10.43 -14.63 -9.83
CA LEU A 336 9.95 -15.81 -9.10
C LEU A 336 11.08 -16.52 -8.35
N VAL A 337 12.28 -16.67 -8.93
CA VAL A 337 13.45 -17.21 -8.21
C VAL A 337 13.80 -16.33 -7.01
N THR A 338 13.81 -15.02 -7.21
CA THR A 338 14.19 -14.06 -6.15
C THR A 338 13.21 -14.13 -4.98
N ILE A 339 11.91 -14.29 -5.29
CA ILE A 339 10.85 -14.44 -4.30
C ILE A 339 10.97 -15.79 -3.58
N ALA A 340 11.14 -16.88 -4.32
CA ALA A 340 11.29 -18.23 -3.74
C ALA A 340 12.54 -18.41 -2.87
N GLN A 341 13.55 -17.56 -3.05
CA GLN A 341 14.75 -17.54 -2.21
C GLN A 341 14.62 -16.66 -0.96
N SER A 342 13.49 -15.96 -0.79
CA SER A 342 13.23 -15.10 0.37
C SER A 342 12.57 -15.88 1.49
N ASP A 343 13.05 -15.69 2.73
CA ASP A 343 12.44 -16.27 3.94
C ASP A 343 11.03 -15.71 4.23
N GLU A 344 10.65 -14.60 3.56
CA GLU A 344 9.37 -13.90 3.69
C GLU A 344 8.25 -14.51 2.84
N TYR A 345 8.60 -15.28 1.81
CA TYR A 345 7.69 -15.77 0.78
C TYR A 345 7.64 -17.29 0.73
N GLN A 346 7.31 -17.89 1.88
CA GLN A 346 7.36 -19.34 2.09
C GLN A 346 6.36 -20.14 1.24
N ALA A 347 5.38 -19.47 0.63
CA ALA A 347 4.42 -20.07 -0.29
C ALA A 347 5.01 -20.32 -1.70
N VAL A 348 6.19 -19.76 -2.00
CA VAL A 348 6.76 -19.80 -3.36
C VAL A 348 7.98 -20.71 -3.36
N GLU A 349 7.90 -21.75 -4.17
CA GLU A 349 8.95 -22.75 -4.32
C GLU A 349 9.47 -22.79 -5.76
N TYR A 350 10.73 -23.20 -5.92
CA TYR A 350 11.29 -23.45 -7.25
C TYR A 350 12.17 -24.70 -7.25
N ARG A 351 12.15 -25.40 -8.38
CA ARG A 351 13.02 -26.54 -8.65
C ARG A 351 13.73 -26.37 -9.98
N THR A 352 14.89 -27.00 -10.13
CA THR A 352 15.75 -26.84 -11.32
C THR A 352 16.13 -28.20 -11.88
N TYR A 353 15.98 -28.39 -13.20
CA TYR A 353 16.39 -29.58 -13.94
C TYR A 353 17.55 -29.25 -14.89
N ASP A 354 18.44 -30.24 -15.13
CA ASP A 354 19.60 -30.22 -16.05
C ASP A 354 20.36 -28.88 -16.17
N ASP A 355 21.48 -28.77 -15.46
CA ASP A 355 22.47 -27.68 -15.60
C ASP A 355 21.90 -26.23 -15.62
N ARG A 356 20.87 -25.97 -14.80
CA ARG A 356 20.29 -24.63 -14.55
C ARG A 356 19.56 -23.98 -15.72
N ARG A 357 19.11 -24.74 -16.72
CA ARG A 357 18.41 -24.15 -17.88
C ARG A 357 16.89 -24.18 -17.77
N ASN A 358 16.33 -25.15 -17.06
CA ASN A 358 14.89 -25.30 -16.90
C ASN A 358 14.54 -25.23 -15.41
N SER A 359 13.78 -24.20 -15.03
CA SER A 359 13.26 -24.03 -13.68
C SER A 359 11.75 -24.03 -13.73
N GLU A 360 11.15 -24.68 -12.73
CA GLU A 360 9.70 -24.69 -12.52
C GLU A 360 9.40 -24.09 -11.16
N TYR A 361 8.20 -23.51 -11.04
CA TYR A 361 7.79 -22.65 -9.95
C TYR A 361 6.40 -23.05 -9.46
N SER A 362 6.25 -23.19 -8.16
CA SER A 362 4.96 -23.21 -7.47
C SER A 362 4.83 -21.89 -6.73
N VAL A 363 3.72 -21.18 -6.92
CA VAL A 363 3.50 -19.85 -6.31
C VAL A 363 2.45 -19.88 -5.20
N GLY A 364 1.80 -21.04 -4.96
CA GLY A 364 0.84 -21.25 -3.87
C GLY A 364 -0.54 -20.62 -4.09
N ARG A 365 -1.48 -20.87 -3.16
CA ARG A 365 -2.87 -20.37 -3.21
C ARG A 365 -3.03 -19.00 -2.52
N GLY A 366 -4.08 -18.28 -2.92
CA GLY A 366 -4.60 -17.11 -2.21
C GLY A 366 -3.76 -15.83 -2.31
N SER A 367 -4.22 -14.76 -1.64
CA SER A 367 -3.59 -13.43 -1.71
C SER A 367 -2.44 -13.21 -0.70
N GLY A 368 -2.22 -14.14 0.24
CA GLY A 368 -1.21 -14.03 1.30
C GLY A 368 0.02 -14.92 1.07
N ASN A 369 1.02 -14.77 1.95
CA ASN A 369 2.29 -15.48 1.87
C ASN A 369 2.39 -16.63 2.88
N TYR A 370 1.29 -17.38 3.05
CA TYR A 370 1.25 -18.49 4.00
C TYR A 370 1.81 -19.76 3.37
N LYS A 371 2.60 -20.50 4.14
CA LYS A 371 3.10 -21.81 3.73
C LYS A 371 1.92 -22.71 3.37
N GLN A 372 2.04 -23.44 2.26
CA GLN A 372 1.01 -24.35 1.79
C GLN A 372 1.21 -25.73 2.40
N ILE A 373 0.11 -26.46 2.61
CA ILE A 373 0.09 -27.84 3.08
C ILE A 373 -0.47 -28.68 1.93
N SER A 374 0.36 -29.58 1.40
CA SER A 374 -0.15 -30.68 0.57
C SER A 374 -0.82 -31.67 1.50
N VAL A 375 -2.08 -32.01 1.25
CA VAL A 375 -2.82 -32.98 2.07
C VAL A 375 -2.96 -34.26 1.28
N ASP A 376 -2.00 -35.17 1.48
CA ASP A 376 -2.03 -36.52 0.93
C ASP A 376 -2.70 -37.49 1.92
N ASP A 377 -2.58 -37.21 3.22
CA ASP A 377 -3.23 -37.91 4.33
C ASP A 377 -3.81 -36.89 5.34
N LEU A 378 -4.85 -37.26 6.09
CA LEU A 378 -5.43 -36.36 7.10
C LEU A 378 -4.43 -35.97 8.21
N ASP A 379 -3.34 -36.73 8.39
CA ASP A 379 -2.23 -36.38 9.27
C ASP A 379 -1.52 -35.08 8.88
N ASP A 380 -1.51 -34.71 7.60
CA ASP A 380 -0.81 -33.52 7.10
C ASP A 380 -1.47 -32.23 7.61
N ILE A 381 -2.77 -32.28 7.96
CA ILE A 381 -3.49 -31.15 8.58
C ILE A 381 -2.81 -30.71 9.89
N PHE A 382 -2.11 -31.63 10.58
CA PHE A 382 -1.40 -31.31 11.83
C PHE A 382 -0.09 -30.54 11.63
N GLU A 383 0.31 -30.26 10.38
CA GLU A 383 1.27 -29.20 10.12
C GLU A 383 0.76 -27.83 10.62
N LEU A 384 -0.56 -27.62 10.68
CA LEU A 384 -1.15 -26.44 11.31
C LEU A 384 -0.90 -26.48 12.84
N PRO A 385 -0.14 -25.52 13.40
CA PRO A 385 0.17 -25.52 14.84
C PRO A 385 -1.07 -25.47 15.73
N CYS A 386 -2.14 -24.81 15.28
CA CYS A 386 -3.40 -24.75 16.02
C CYS A 386 -4.08 -26.12 16.10
N PHE A 387 -4.02 -26.96 15.06
CA PHE A 387 -4.60 -28.31 15.09
C PHE A 387 -3.73 -29.28 15.88
N GLN A 388 -2.41 -29.17 15.75
CA GLN A 388 -1.49 -29.91 16.61
C GLN A 388 -1.74 -29.60 18.09
N ASN A 389 -1.85 -28.32 18.46
CA ASN A 389 -2.12 -27.89 19.84
C ASN A 389 -3.51 -28.31 20.33
N MET A 390 -4.53 -28.18 19.49
CA MET A 390 -5.88 -28.63 19.80
C MET A 390 -5.84 -30.11 20.19
N ILE A 391 -5.16 -30.93 19.40
CA ILE A 391 -5.04 -32.37 19.65
C ILE A 391 -4.17 -32.71 20.85
N GLU A 392 -3.07 -32.00 21.09
CA GLU A 392 -2.25 -32.18 22.29
C GLU A 392 -3.07 -31.90 23.57
N ALA A 393 -3.95 -30.90 23.54
CA ALA A 393 -4.88 -30.64 24.63
C ALA A 393 -5.86 -31.82 24.84
N LEU A 394 -6.40 -32.38 23.76
CA LEU A 394 -7.30 -33.54 23.82
C LEU A 394 -6.62 -34.81 24.37
N LYS A 395 -5.30 -34.95 24.20
CA LYS A 395 -4.51 -36.06 24.79
C LYS A 395 -4.32 -35.91 26.30
N LEU A 396 -4.20 -34.68 26.81
CA LEU A 396 -3.88 -34.42 28.21
C LEU A 396 -5.09 -34.52 29.16
N ASP A 397 -6.29 -34.21 28.69
CA ASP A 397 -7.49 -34.09 29.54
C ASP A 397 -8.31 -35.39 29.71
N ASN A 398 -7.92 -36.52 29.10
CA ASN A 398 -8.67 -37.81 29.12
C ASN A 398 -10.17 -37.70 28.75
N GLY A 399 -10.60 -36.59 28.12
CA GLY A 399 -12.02 -36.25 27.92
C GLY A 399 -12.54 -36.44 26.48
N GLY A 400 -11.65 -36.70 25.50
CA GLY A 400 -11.99 -36.67 24.08
C GLY A 400 -12.20 -35.24 23.54
N PRO A 401 -12.41 -35.05 22.21
CA PRO A 401 -12.68 -33.74 21.62
C PRO A 401 -13.91 -33.10 22.25
N VAL A 402 -13.83 -31.81 22.54
CA VAL A 402 -15.05 -31.05 22.81
C VAL A 402 -15.84 -30.99 21.50
N ARG A 403 -17.17 -31.07 21.57
CA ARG A 403 -18.07 -31.09 20.40
C ARG A 403 -17.69 -30.07 19.31
N LYS A 404 -17.32 -28.85 19.71
CA LYS A 404 -16.92 -27.78 18.78
C LYS A 404 -15.62 -28.08 18.03
N ASP A 405 -14.64 -28.71 18.67
CA ASP A 405 -13.34 -29.04 18.08
C ASP A 405 -13.50 -30.16 17.04
N LEU A 406 -14.29 -31.18 17.38
CA LEU A 406 -14.67 -32.23 16.42
C LEU A 406 -15.42 -31.65 15.22
N TYR A 407 -16.39 -30.76 15.46
CA TYR A 407 -17.17 -30.14 14.38
C TYR A 407 -16.28 -29.30 13.48
N ASN A 408 -15.35 -28.54 14.04
CA ASN A 408 -14.42 -27.75 13.25
C ASN A 408 -13.50 -28.65 12.40
N PHE A 409 -13.00 -29.75 12.97
CA PHE A 409 -12.20 -30.72 12.23
C PHE A 409 -13.00 -31.37 11.09
N VAL A 410 -14.24 -31.81 11.36
CA VAL A 410 -15.15 -32.37 10.34
C VAL A 410 -15.40 -31.38 9.20
N ARG A 411 -15.65 -30.10 9.51
CA ARG A 411 -15.84 -29.05 8.49
C ARG A 411 -14.62 -28.87 7.61
N MET A 412 -13.42 -28.86 8.19
CA MET A 412 -12.20 -28.77 7.40
C MET A 412 -12.06 -29.95 6.45
N VAL A 413 -12.16 -31.18 6.97
CA VAL A 413 -12.00 -32.39 6.14
C VAL A 413 -13.03 -32.40 5.01
N PHE A 414 -14.29 -32.04 5.32
CA PHE A 414 -15.35 -31.96 4.33
C PHE A 414 -15.07 -30.96 3.20
N TRP A 415 -14.38 -29.87 3.50
CA TRP A 415 -14.02 -28.84 2.52
C TRP A 415 -12.71 -29.10 1.80
N LEU A 416 -11.91 -30.11 2.17
CA LEU A 416 -10.71 -30.41 1.39
C LEU A 416 -11.08 -30.86 -0.03
N GLU A 417 -10.34 -30.39 -1.02
CA GLU A 417 -10.57 -30.61 -2.46
C GLU A 417 -10.79 -32.08 -2.81
N GLY A 418 -9.97 -32.99 -2.25
CA GLY A 418 -10.10 -34.43 -2.49
C GLY A 418 -11.45 -35.05 -2.09
N TYR A 419 -12.12 -34.51 -1.06
CA TYR A 419 -13.48 -34.93 -0.70
C TYR A 419 -14.54 -34.12 -1.44
N HIS A 420 -14.26 -32.84 -1.71
CA HIS A 420 -15.19 -31.99 -2.45
C HIS A 420 -15.43 -32.51 -3.88
N ASP A 421 -14.44 -33.09 -4.53
CA ASP A 421 -14.60 -33.65 -5.88
C ASP A 421 -15.40 -34.96 -5.91
N LEU A 422 -15.67 -35.57 -4.76
CA LEU A 422 -16.51 -36.76 -4.68
C LEU A 422 -17.99 -36.43 -4.92
N PRO A 423 -18.76 -37.36 -5.52
CA PRO A 423 -20.21 -37.24 -5.60
C PRO A 423 -20.82 -37.01 -4.21
N GLU A 424 -21.79 -36.09 -4.11
CA GLU A 424 -22.45 -35.71 -2.84
C GLU A 424 -22.91 -36.93 -2.03
N ALA A 425 -23.47 -37.95 -2.70
CA ALA A 425 -23.96 -39.18 -2.08
C ALA A 425 -22.86 -40.08 -1.47
N GLN A 426 -21.58 -39.81 -1.77
CA GLN A 426 -20.42 -40.57 -1.28
C GLN A 426 -19.53 -39.75 -0.34
N ARG A 427 -19.60 -38.41 -0.44
CA ARG A 427 -18.76 -37.49 0.32
C ARG A 427 -18.93 -37.65 1.83
N GLU A 428 -20.17 -37.75 2.31
CA GLU A 428 -20.45 -37.90 3.75
C GLU A 428 -19.78 -39.15 4.32
N ASP A 429 -19.94 -40.30 3.65
CA ASP A 429 -19.38 -41.57 4.10
C ASP A 429 -17.86 -41.58 4.04
N ALA A 430 -17.26 -41.04 2.97
CA ALA A 430 -15.81 -40.95 2.83
C ALA A 430 -15.16 -40.10 3.95
N VAL A 431 -15.73 -38.93 4.23
CA VAL A 431 -15.23 -38.04 5.31
C VAL A 431 -15.32 -38.74 6.68
N VAL A 432 -16.44 -39.42 6.96
CA VAL A 432 -16.65 -40.08 8.24
C VAL A 432 -15.72 -41.29 8.41
N ASP A 433 -15.53 -42.09 7.36
CA ASP A 433 -14.64 -43.25 7.39
C ASP A 433 -13.18 -42.85 7.63
N ASP A 434 -12.67 -41.82 6.95
CA ASP A 434 -11.27 -41.39 7.14
C ASP A 434 -11.05 -40.71 8.50
N ILE A 435 -12.06 -40.00 9.03
CA ILE A 435 -12.03 -39.51 10.42
C ILE A 435 -11.98 -40.68 11.40
N HIS A 436 -12.71 -41.77 11.15
CA HIS A 436 -12.65 -42.97 12.00
C HIS A 436 -11.26 -43.60 11.99
N ASP A 437 -10.68 -43.81 10.82
CA ASP A 437 -9.35 -44.41 10.66
C ASP A 437 -8.27 -43.56 11.35
N LEU A 438 -8.35 -42.24 11.18
CA LEU A 438 -7.48 -41.29 11.86
C LEU A 438 -7.64 -41.36 13.38
N PHE A 439 -8.88 -41.33 13.87
CA PHE A 439 -9.13 -41.30 15.31
C PHE A 439 -8.78 -42.61 16.01
N GLU A 440 -9.09 -43.74 15.38
CA GLU A 440 -8.74 -45.07 15.86
C GLU A 440 -7.23 -45.25 15.96
N SER A 441 -6.47 -44.71 15.00
CA SER A 441 -5.01 -44.83 14.99
C SER A 441 -4.30 -43.93 16.02
N LYS A 442 -4.91 -42.80 16.42
CA LYS A 442 -4.25 -41.79 17.26
C LYS A 442 -4.64 -41.79 18.73
N TRP A 443 -5.83 -42.26 19.11
CA TRP A 443 -6.33 -42.11 20.48
C TRP A 443 -6.99 -43.36 21.06
N ASP A 444 -6.45 -43.84 22.19
CA ASP A 444 -6.95 -45.02 22.92
C ASP A 444 -8.36 -44.84 23.51
N TRP A 445 -8.83 -43.59 23.65
CA TRP A 445 -10.17 -43.26 24.18
C TRP A 445 -11.24 -43.15 23.10
N TYR A 446 -10.89 -43.35 21.82
CA TYR A 446 -11.79 -43.21 20.70
C TYR A 446 -13.05 -44.10 20.83
N ASP A 447 -14.22 -43.47 20.62
CA ASP A 447 -15.52 -44.13 20.57
C ASP A 447 -16.14 -43.94 19.19
N LYS A 448 -16.22 -45.04 18.43
CA LYS A 448 -16.74 -45.06 17.06
C LYS A 448 -18.19 -44.60 16.98
N ASP A 449 -19.07 -45.12 17.85
CA ASP A 449 -20.50 -44.84 17.76
C ASP A 449 -20.80 -43.37 18.06
N THR A 450 -20.12 -42.80 19.04
CA THR A 450 -20.26 -41.38 19.39
C THR A 450 -19.67 -40.47 18.32
N THR A 451 -18.50 -40.82 17.76
CA THR A 451 -17.84 -40.01 16.72
C THR A 451 -18.63 -40.03 15.42
N ASP A 452 -19.13 -41.20 14.99
CA ASP A 452 -19.98 -41.36 13.79
C ASP A 452 -21.22 -40.47 13.90
N TYR A 453 -21.94 -40.58 15.03
CA TYR A 453 -23.12 -39.77 15.27
C TYR A 453 -22.82 -38.27 15.21
N GLN A 454 -21.74 -37.82 15.85
CA GLN A 454 -21.41 -36.40 15.92
C GLN A 454 -20.93 -35.84 14.58
N ALA A 455 -20.08 -36.57 13.85
CA ALA A 455 -19.59 -36.16 12.54
C ALA A 455 -20.74 -36.06 11.52
N ARG A 456 -21.58 -37.10 11.43
CA ARG A 456 -22.77 -37.09 10.55
C ARG A 456 -23.78 -36.04 10.96
N TYR A 457 -23.94 -35.79 12.26
CA TYR A 457 -24.81 -34.71 12.73
C TYR A 457 -24.33 -33.36 12.21
N GLU A 458 -23.04 -33.08 12.28
CA GLU A 458 -22.46 -31.82 11.80
C GLU A 458 -22.63 -31.67 10.29
N LEU A 459 -22.35 -32.72 9.51
CA LEU A 459 -22.50 -32.67 8.05
C LEU A 459 -23.96 -32.44 7.60
N ARG A 460 -24.94 -32.97 8.35
CA ARG A 460 -26.36 -32.88 8.00
C ARG A 460 -27.11 -31.70 8.60
N ASN A 461 -26.57 -31.07 9.65
CA ASN A 461 -27.26 -30.01 10.41
C ASN A 461 -26.36 -28.79 10.67
N GLY A 462 -25.15 -28.76 10.11
CA GLY A 462 -24.18 -27.69 10.24
C GLY A 462 -24.44 -26.50 9.32
N GLU A 463 -25.56 -26.45 8.60
CA GLU A 463 -25.87 -25.32 7.74
C GLU A 463 -26.06 -24.03 8.54
N ILE A 464 -25.43 -22.94 8.09
CA ILE A 464 -25.57 -21.59 8.62
C ILE A 464 -26.13 -20.73 7.50
N ASN A 465 -27.29 -20.12 7.74
CA ASN A 465 -28.05 -19.35 6.73
C ASN A 465 -28.42 -20.12 5.45
N GLY A 466 -28.45 -21.45 5.51
CA GLY A 466 -28.79 -22.32 4.38
C GLY A 466 -27.57 -22.81 3.59
N ASP A 467 -26.37 -22.40 3.97
CA ASP A 467 -25.12 -22.82 3.35
C ASP A 467 -24.33 -23.75 4.29
N PRO A 468 -23.52 -24.69 3.77
CA PRO A 468 -22.65 -25.54 4.58
C PRO A 468 -21.74 -24.69 5.48
N ALA A 469 -21.54 -25.10 6.75
CA ALA A 469 -20.65 -24.34 7.63
C ALA A 469 -19.19 -24.38 7.15
N LEU A 470 -18.57 -23.21 7.17
CA LEU A 470 -17.14 -23.05 6.91
C LEU A 470 -16.30 -23.48 8.12
N PRO A 471 -15.05 -23.93 7.88
CA PRO A 471 -14.07 -24.11 8.96
C PRO A 471 -13.89 -22.83 9.78
N MET A 472 -13.54 -22.94 11.05
CA MET A 472 -13.27 -21.76 11.88
C MET A 472 -11.96 -21.10 11.45
N HIS A 473 -12.04 -19.83 11.03
CA HIS A 473 -10.88 -19.01 10.68
C HIS A 473 -9.98 -18.67 11.89
N CYS A 474 -8.79 -18.13 11.60
CA CYS A 474 -7.76 -17.80 12.58
C CYS A 474 -8.18 -16.75 13.64
N ASP A 475 -9.19 -15.91 13.37
CA ASP A 475 -9.72 -14.93 14.34
C ASP A 475 -10.90 -15.45 15.16
N ASN A 476 -11.38 -16.68 14.91
CA ASN A 476 -12.43 -17.25 15.72
C ASN A 476 -11.94 -17.44 17.16
N HIS A 477 -12.71 -16.96 18.13
CA HIS A 477 -12.33 -16.97 19.55
C HIS A 477 -12.07 -18.38 20.10
N ASP A 478 -12.80 -19.40 19.61
CA ASP A 478 -12.56 -20.78 20.01
C ASP A 478 -11.25 -21.30 19.41
N MET A 479 -10.93 -20.96 18.14
CA MET A 479 -9.64 -21.29 17.52
C MET A 479 -8.44 -20.58 18.15
N GLN A 480 -8.61 -19.35 18.63
CA GLN A 480 -7.54 -18.60 19.28
C GLN A 480 -6.98 -19.29 20.53
N ARG A 481 -7.73 -20.18 21.17
CA ARG A 481 -7.27 -20.96 22.34
C ARG A 481 -6.14 -21.93 22.00
N HIS A 482 -6.06 -22.34 20.74
CA HIS A 482 -5.06 -23.29 20.25
C HIS A 482 -3.97 -22.60 19.40
N CYS A 483 -4.14 -21.32 19.09
CA CYS A 483 -3.21 -20.56 18.26
C CYS A 483 -1.89 -20.24 18.99
N ILE A 484 -0.78 -20.24 18.24
CA ILE A 484 0.55 -19.79 18.74
C ILE A 484 0.78 -18.28 18.55
N GLY A 485 -0.24 -17.55 18.10
CA GLY A 485 -0.19 -16.14 17.72
C GLY A 485 0.05 -15.96 16.21
N LYS A 486 -0.79 -15.13 15.57
CA LYS A 486 -0.76 -14.89 14.11
C LYS A 486 0.59 -14.43 13.58
N SER A 487 1.30 -13.57 14.31
CA SER A 487 2.63 -13.07 13.92
C SER A 487 3.73 -14.14 13.94
N PHE A 488 3.47 -15.29 14.54
CA PHE A 488 4.43 -16.40 14.67
C PHE A 488 4.00 -17.65 13.88
N CYS A 489 2.81 -17.63 13.28
CA CYS A 489 2.28 -18.74 12.51
C CYS A 489 2.56 -18.53 11.02
N PRO A 490 3.35 -19.40 10.36
CA PRO A 490 3.60 -19.29 8.92
C PRO A 490 2.42 -19.76 8.07
N TYR A 491 1.33 -20.22 8.69
CA TYR A 491 0.14 -20.76 8.04
C TYR A 491 -1.11 -19.90 8.31
N ASP A 492 -2.08 -19.95 7.40
CA ASP A 492 -3.45 -19.48 7.59
C ASP A 492 -4.42 -20.59 7.15
N ILE A 493 -5.45 -20.89 7.93
CA ILE A 493 -6.32 -22.05 7.69
C ILE A 493 -6.92 -22.02 6.29
N TYR A 494 -7.42 -20.87 5.84
CA TYR A 494 -8.07 -20.77 4.52
C TYR A 494 -7.07 -20.67 3.37
N GLN A 495 -5.88 -20.11 3.62
CA GLN A 495 -4.90 -19.91 2.56
C GLN A 495 -3.84 -21.01 2.48
N SER A 496 -3.70 -21.87 3.49
CA SER A 496 -2.68 -22.92 3.56
C SER A 496 -3.21 -24.33 3.23
N LEU A 497 -4.51 -24.58 3.40
CA LEU A 497 -5.13 -25.87 3.08
C LEU A 497 -5.73 -25.86 1.67
N PRO A 498 -5.80 -27.03 1.01
CA PRO A 498 -6.32 -27.13 -0.34
C PRO A 498 -7.85 -27.15 -0.34
N PHE A 499 -8.46 -25.98 -0.10
CA PHE A 499 -9.90 -25.80 -0.19
C PHE A 499 -10.33 -25.38 -1.62
N PRO A 500 -11.51 -25.83 -2.09
CA PRO A 500 -12.04 -25.53 -3.41
C PRO A 500 -12.60 -24.10 -3.48
N GLU A 501 -12.70 -23.56 -4.70
CA GLU A 501 -13.18 -22.19 -4.95
C GLU A 501 -14.57 -21.93 -4.39
N ALA A 502 -15.47 -22.91 -4.49
CA ALA A 502 -16.84 -22.82 -3.95
C ALA A 502 -16.91 -22.48 -2.45
N MET A 503 -15.84 -22.78 -1.68
CA MET A 503 -15.74 -22.38 -0.28
C MET A 503 -15.52 -20.86 -0.14
N PHE A 504 -14.71 -20.28 -1.02
CA PHE A 504 -14.35 -18.87 -0.99
C PHE A 504 -15.47 -17.98 -1.54
N ASP A 505 -16.24 -18.45 -2.52
CA ASP A 505 -17.45 -17.77 -2.99
C ASP A 505 -18.41 -17.49 -1.83
N GLN A 506 -18.52 -18.44 -0.89
CA GLN A 506 -19.34 -18.28 0.32
C GLN A 506 -18.78 -17.22 1.29
N LEU A 507 -17.47 -16.98 1.31
CA LEU A 507 -16.86 -15.89 2.10
C LEU A 507 -17.19 -14.53 1.50
N ASP A 508 -17.09 -14.39 0.17
CA ASP A 508 -17.33 -13.14 -0.53
C ASP A 508 -18.81 -12.71 -0.49
N ASP A 509 -19.75 -13.65 -0.55
CA ASP A 509 -21.18 -13.38 -0.39
C ASP A 509 -21.55 -12.98 1.06
N SER A 510 -20.82 -13.50 2.05
CA SER A 510 -21.06 -13.27 3.48
C SER A 510 -20.64 -11.87 3.98
N ASP A 511 -19.73 -11.21 3.26
CA ASP A 511 -19.25 -9.85 3.56
C ASP A 511 -20.32 -8.77 3.33
N SER A 512 -21.45 -9.15 2.72
CA SER A 512 -22.60 -8.26 2.59
C SER A 512 -23.51 -8.23 3.82
N THR A 513 -23.48 -9.20 4.75
CA THR A 513 -24.43 -9.18 5.89
C THR A 513 -24.12 -9.94 7.21
N ALA A 514 -23.01 -10.66 7.44
CA ALA A 514 -22.94 -11.50 8.67
C ALA A 514 -21.57 -11.76 9.32
N GLN A 515 -20.83 -10.74 9.74
CA GLN A 515 -19.58 -10.94 10.52
C GLN A 515 -19.71 -10.93 12.06
N TYR A 516 -20.90 -11.22 12.62
CA TYR A 516 -21.06 -11.37 14.08
C TYR A 516 -22.13 -12.40 14.45
N GLN A 517 -21.87 -13.70 14.26
CA GLN A 517 -22.46 -14.77 15.08
C GLN A 517 -21.93 -16.17 14.69
N ALA A 518 -20.93 -16.65 15.45
CA ALA A 518 -20.82 -18.05 15.91
C ALA A 518 -19.78 -18.14 17.04
#